data_AF-A0A947MMP7-F1
#
_entry.id   AF-A0A947MMP7-F1
#
_cell.length_a   1.000
_cell.length_b   1.000
_cell.length_c   1.000
_cell.angle_alpha   90.00
_cell.angle_beta   90.00
_cell.angle_gamma   90.00
#
_symmetry.space_group_name_H-M   'P 1'
#
loop_
_entity.id
_entity.type
_entity.pdbx_description
1 polymer ?
#
loop_
_entity_poly.entity_id
_entity_poly.type
_entity_poly.pdbx_seq_one_letter_code
_entity_poly.pdbx_strand_id
1 'polypeptide(L)'
;MRDIQTIQADMKASREQNLALAKECTLVAQGFLLEAQRQGFADPKQLKQAAHYFLKALERHHRHLDAYLGLAFLSALLNQYDKAKQLLEQAKAINPDDKRIGPLEHEVARLIEIGVDPRAEARAMMARLKQKREAAKAEREMPLSKVGSLRSHYEDEDALLERLKKRREQSDVAISGIESVRLLFDTSDQAADCDDDQDYEDDADNLDETGDYALPLQPEDLSEFSAEFEMIDFDGEDD
;
A
#
# COMPACT_ATOMS: atom_id res chain seq x y z
N MET A 1 -16.65 45.34 9.14
CA MET A 1 -15.54 44.43 9.53
C MET A 1 -16.18 43.06 9.71
N ARG A 2 -15.55 41.99 9.24
CA ARG A 2 -16.00 40.64 9.61
C ARG A 2 -15.59 40.43 11.06
N ASP A 3 -16.49 39.90 11.88
CA ASP A 3 -16.18 39.65 13.29
C ASP A 3 -15.30 38.40 13.39
N ILE A 4 -14.47 38.32 14.43
CA ILE A 4 -13.49 37.24 14.62
C ILE A 4 -14.14 35.86 14.52
N GLN A 5 -15.35 35.71 15.04
CA GLN A 5 -16.13 34.47 14.96
C GLN A 5 -16.41 34.03 13.51
N THR A 6 -16.73 34.97 12.61
CA THR A 6 -16.93 34.65 11.19
C THR A 6 -15.64 34.24 10.50
N ILE A 7 -14.50 34.83 10.87
CA ILE A 7 -13.19 34.44 10.34
C ILE A 7 -12.82 33.04 10.81
N GLN A 8 -13.06 32.72 12.09
CA GLN A 8 -12.82 31.38 12.65
C GLN A 8 -13.70 30.32 11.98
N ALA A 9 -14.98 30.62 11.75
CA ALA A 9 -15.88 29.73 11.03
C ALA A 9 -15.44 29.48 9.58
N ASP A 10 -15.05 30.54 8.85
CA ASP A 10 -14.53 30.43 7.48
C ASP A 10 -13.25 29.56 7.43
N MET A 11 -12.34 29.74 8.40
CA MET A 11 -11.12 28.94 8.50
C MET A 11 -11.41 27.47 8.81
N LYS A 12 -12.34 27.18 9.73
CA LYS A 12 -12.76 25.81 10.06
C LYS A 12 -13.36 25.12 8.84
N ALA A 13 -14.31 25.76 8.15
CA ALA A 13 -14.92 25.22 6.94
C ALA A 13 -13.87 24.95 5.84
N SER A 14 -12.90 25.86 5.67
CA SER A 14 -11.82 25.64 4.70
C SER A 14 -10.90 24.47 5.08
N ARG A 15 -10.62 24.25 6.38
CA ARG A 15 -9.84 23.10 6.85
C ARG A 15 -10.57 21.79 6.60
N GLU A 16 -11.86 21.72 6.92
CA GLU A 16 -12.71 20.55 6.66
C GLU A 16 -12.79 20.22 5.17
N GLN A 17 -12.94 21.24 4.31
CA GLN A 17 -12.93 21.05 2.86
C GLN A 17 -11.59 20.50 2.36
N ASN A 18 -10.47 21.02 2.86
CA ASN A 18 -9.14 20.54 2.50
C ASN A 18 -8.90 19.09 2.95
N LEU A 19 -9.38 18.73 4.15
CA LEU A 19 -9.33 17.34 4.63
C LEU A 19 -10.16 16.40 3.73
N ALA A 20 -11.36 16.82 3.32
CA ALA A 20 -12.18 16.03 2.40
C ALA A 20 -11.50 15.81 1.05
N LEU A 21 -10.91 16.86 0.47
CA LEU A 21 -10.15 16.75 -0.78
C LEU A 21 -8.90 15.87 -0.64
N ALA A 22 -8.24 15.90 0.52
CA ALA A 22 -7.11 15.02 0.79
C ALA A 22 -7.54 13.54 0.80
N LYS A 23 -8.67 13.22 1.45
CA LYS A 23 -9.27 11.87 1.46
C LYS A 23 -9.65 11.39 0.06
N GLU A 24 -10.21 12.26 -0.77
CA GLU A 24 -10.48 11.92 -2.18
C GLU A 24 -9.20 11.61 -2.95
N CYS A 25 -8.13 12.37 -2.72
CA CYS A 25 -6.83 12.12 -3.36
C CYS A 25 -6.24 10.77 -2.92
N THR A 26 -6.30 10.43 -1.63
CA THR A 26 -5.78 9.12 -1.16
C THR A 26 -6.57 7.95 -1.71
N LEU A 27 -7.91 8.05 -1.84
CA LEU A 27 -8.74 7.01 -2.47
C LEU A 27 -8.36 6.80 -3.93
N VAL A 28 -8.15 7.88 -4.68
CA VAL A 28 -7.69 7.80 -6.08
C VAL A 28 -6.30 7.15 -6.16
N ALA A 29 -5.38 7.52 -5.27
CA ALA A 29 -4.05 6.92 -5.19
C ALA A 29 -4.09 5.41 -4.93
N GLN A 30 -4.95 4.97 -3.99
CA GLN A 30 -5.17 3.55 -3.70
C GLN A 30 -5.72 2.79 -4.91
N GLY A 31 -6.60 3.41 -5.70
CA GLY A 31 -7.08 2.83 -6.95
C GLY A 31 -5.95 2.53 -7.94
N PHE A 32 -4.98 3.44 -8.08
CA PHE A 32 -3.80 3.21 -8.91
C PHE A 32 -2.87 2.13 -8.35
N LEU A 33 -2.67 2.08 -7.03
CA LEU A 33 -1.91 1.00 -6.38
C LEU A 33 -2.51 -0.37 -6.64
N LEU A 34 -3.83 -0.50 -6.51
CA LEU A 34 -4.53 -1.76 -6.75
C LEU A 34 -4.39 -2.20 -8.20
N GLU A 35 -4.48 -1.27 -9.14
CA GLU A 35 -4.29 -1.57 -10.56
C GLU A 35 -2.83 -1.98 -10.86
N ALA A 36 -1.85 -1.30 -10.24
CA ALA A 36 -0.45 -1.69 -10.33
C ALA A 36 -0.24 -3.12 -9.82
N GLN A 37 -0.83 -3.46 -8.68
CA GLN A 37 -0.74 -4.80 -8.08
C GLN A 37 -1.37 -5.88 -8.98
N ARG A 38 -2.52 -5.61 -9.59
CA ARG A 38 -3.17 -6.52 -10.55
C ARG A 38 -2.28 -6.85 -11.75
N GLN A 39 -1.43 -5.90 -12.13
CA GLN A 39 -0.46 -6.05 -13.20
C GLN A 39 0.91 -6.57 -12.69
N GLY A 40 1.00 -6.96 -11.41
CA GLY A 40 2.24 -7.42 -10.79
C GLY A 40 3.31 -6.33 -10.69
N PHE A 41 2.91 -5.07 -10.60
CA PHE A 41 3.79 -3.90 -10.60
C PHE A 41 4.73 -3.83 -11.82
N ALA A 42 4.27 -4.35 -12.95
CA ALA A 42 5.01 -4.32 -14.21
C ALA A 42 5.19 -2.89 -14.74
N ASP A 43 4.10 -2.11 -14.78
CA ASP A 43 4.11 -0.75 -15.32
C ASP A 43 4.42 0.30 -14.23
N PRO A 44 5.49 1.12 -14.38
CA PRO A 44 5.75 2.25 -13.48
C PRO A 44 4.64 3.28 -13.45
N LYS A 45 3.86 3.41 -14.51
CA LYS A 45 2.89 4.49 -14.68
C LYS A 45 1.91 4.57 -13.51
N GLN A 46 1.42 3.42 -13.05
CA GLN A 46 0.42 3.38 -11.99
C GLN A 46 1.03 3.71 -10.64
N LEU A 47 2.30 3.33 -10.40
CA LEU A 47 3.05 3.72 -9.20
C LEU A 47 3.32 5.23 -9.17
N LYS A 48 3.69 5.83 -10.31
CA LYS A 48 3.87 7.28 -10.45
C LYS A 48 2.56 8.03 -10.21
N GLN A 49 1.45 7.53 -10.75
CA GLN A 49 0.13 8.10 -10.51
C GLN A 49 -0.28 8.00 -9.04
N ALA A 50 -0.05 6.85 -8.39
CA ALA A 50 -0.33 6.71 -6.95
C ALA A 50 0.48 7.72 -6.12
N ALA A 51 1.79 7.84 -6.36
CA ALA A 51 2.64 8.79 -5.66
C ALA A 51 2.16 10.24 -5.83
N HIS A 52 1.83 10.64 -7.07
CA HIS A 52 1.30 11.97 -7.38
C HIS A 52 0.04 12.31 -6.57
N TYR A 53 -0.90 11.38 -6.47
CA TYR A 53 -2.14 11.63 -5.73
C TYR A 53 -1.94 11.62 -4.21
N PHE A 54 -1.00 10.82 -3.67
CA PHE A 54 -0.64 10.94 -2.25
C PHE A 54 0.04 12.26 -1.93
N LEU A 55 0.94 12.75 -2.78
CA LEU A 55 1.56 14.07 -2.61
C LEU A 55 0.51 15.19 -2.65
N LYS A 56 -0.43 15.12 -3.59
CA LYS A 56 -1.59 16.04 -3.60
C LYS A 56 -2.42 15.98 -2.33
N ALA A 57 -2.58 14.81 -1.71
CA ALA A 57 -3.27 14.72 -0.43
C ALA A 57 -2.51 15.49 0.66
N LEU A 58 -1.17 15.42 0.67
CA LEU A 58 -0.32 16.18 1.61
C LEU A 58 -0.32 17.69 1.33
N GLU A 59 -0.38 18.12 0.06
CA GLU A 59 -0.55 19.54 -0.29
C GLU A 59 -1.85 20.13 0.26
N ARG A 60 -2.91 19.32 0.34
CA ARG A 60 -4.20 19.73 0.92
C ARG A 60 -4.18 19.65 2.44
N HIS A 61 -3.59 18.59 2.98
CA HIS A 61 -3.57 18.32 4.40
C HIS A 61 -2.23 17.69 4.83
N HIS A 62 -1.31 18.53 5.27
CA HIS A 62 0.08 18.17 5.59
C HIS A 62 0.25 17.11 6.70
N ARG A 63 -0.77 16.88 7.54
CA ARG A 63 -0.82 15.81 8.56
C ARG A 63 -1.76 14.67 8.17
N HIS A 64 -1.90 14.36 6.89
CA HIS A 64 -2.78 13.28 6.44
C HIS A 64 -2.10 11.91 6.58
N LEU A 65 -2.48 11.17 7.61
CA LEU A 65 -1.87 9.88 7.96
C LEU A 65 -1.82 8.88 6.79
N ASP A 66 -2.95 8.66 6.10
CA ASP A 66 -2.99 7.68 5.00
C ASP A 66 -2.08 8.03 3.83
N ALA A 67 -1.78 9.32 3.64
CA ALA A 67 -0.89 9.76 2.57
C ALA A 67 0.57 9.42 2.90
N TYR A 68 0.99 9.60 4.16
CA TYR A 68 2.30 9.15 4.62
C TYR A 68 2.44 7.63 4.56
N LEU A 69 1.43 6.88 5.00
CA LEU A 69 1.45 5.42 4.92
C LEU A 69 1.49 4.93 3.47
N GLY A 70 0.71 5.55 2.58
CA GLY A 70 0.69 5.24 1.15
C GLY A 70 2.03 5.51 0.47
N LEU A 71 2.67 6.65 0.78
CA LEU A 71 4.00 6.97 0.29
C LEU A 71 5.07 6.05 0.88
N ALA A 72 4.98 5.68 2.16
CA ALA A 72 5.95 4.78 2.79
C ALA A 72 5.92 3.40 2.12
N PHE A 73 4.72 2.89 1.88
CA PHE A 73 4.52 1.65 1.14
C PHE A 73 5.07 1.74 -0.29
N LEU A 74 4.81 2.84 -1.01
CA LEU A 74 5.35 3.08 -2.34
C LEU A 74 6.89 3.13 -2.34
N SER A 75 7.50 3.85 -1.41
CA SER A 75 8.95 3.92 -1.28
C SER A 75 9.55 2.56 -0.97
N ALA A 76 8.90 1.75 -0.12
CA ALA A 76 9.32 0.37 0.14
C ALA A 76 9.26 -0.50 -1.12
N LEU A 77 8.19 -0.39 -1.92
CA LEU A 77 8.06 -1.08 -3.20
C LEU A 77 9.15 -0.67 -4.20
N LEU A 78 9.67 0.56 -4.09
CA LEU A 78 10.70 1.10 -4.98
C LEU A 78 12.12 0.93 -4.41
N ASN A 79 12.28 0.10 -3.38
CA ASN A 79 13.55 -0.13 -2.68
C ASN A 79 14.18 1.12 -2.05
N GLN A 80 13.39 2.18 -1.87
CA GLN A 80 13.79 3.41 -1.19
C GLN A 80 13.51 3.26 0.32
N TYR A 81 14.18 2.31 0.96
CA TYR A 81 13.83 1.89 2.32
C TYR A 81 14.11 2.97 3.39
N ASP A 82 15.16 3.76 3.23
CA ASP A 82 15.46 4.87 4.14
C ASP A 82 14.33 5.92 4.11
N LYS A 83 13.81 6.19 2.91
CA LYS A 83 12.67 7.08 2.71
C LYS A 83 11.39 6.51 3.30
N ALA A 84 11.14 5.22 3.12
CA ALA A 84 10.00 4.54 3.72
C ALA A 84 10.01 4.64 5.26
N LYS A 85 11.19 4.53 5.89
CA LYS A 85 11.35 4.72 7.34
C LYS A 85 11.05 6.16 7.78
N GLN A 86 11.59 7.16 7.08
CA GLN A 86 11.32 8.57 7.40
C GLN A 86 9.82 8.89 7.33
N LEU A 87 9.14 8.40 6.30
CA LEU A 87 7.70 8.58 6.16
C LEU A 87 6.90 7.85 7.25
N LEU A 88 7.37 6.70 7.72
CA LEU A 88 6.78 5.96 8.84
C LEU A 88 6.97 6.68 10.18
N GLU A 89 8.12 7.31 10.39
CA GLU A 89 8.37 8.17 11.55
C GLU A 89 7.43 9.37 11.56
N GLN A 90 7.18 9.98 10.40
CA GLN A 90 6.19 11.06 10.27
C GLN A 90 4.77 10.57 10.51
N ALA A 91 4.41 9.38 10.01
CA ALA A 91 3.12 8.76 10.31
C ALA A 91 2.94 8.52 11.82
N LYS A 92 3.99 8.05 12.51
CA LYS A 92 4.00 7.88 13.98
C LYS A 92 3.85 9.19 14.74
N ALA A 93 4.49 10.25 14.26
CA ALA A 93 4.36 11.58 14.86
C ALA A 93 2.93 12.14 14.73
N ILE A 94 2.16 11.68 13.74
CA ILE A 94 0.74 12.05 13.59
C ILE A 94 -0.14 11.16 14.47
N ASN A 95 0.03 9.84 14.38
CA ASN A 95 -0.73 8.87 15.16
C ASN A 95 0.15 7.67 15.54
N PRO A 96 0.70 7.62 16.77
CA PRO A 96 1.61 6.56 17.19
C PRO A 96 0.92 5.22 17.41
N ASP A 97 -0.39 5.22 17.69
CA ASP A 97 -1.18 4.02 17.99
C ASP A 97 -1.84 3.41 16.74
N ASP A 98 -1.56 3.94 15.54
CA ASP A 98 -2.09 3.39 14.31
C ASP A 98 -1.54 1.97 14.07
N LYS A 99 -2.45 1.00 14.07
CA LYS A 99 -2.16 -0.43 13.97
C LYS A 99 -1.51 -0.83 12.65
N ARG A 100 -1.55 0.03 11.62
CA ARG A 100 -0.99 -0.22 10.29
C ARG A 100 0.51 0.09 10.23
N ILE A 101 1.01 0.95 11.12
CA ILE A 101 2.41 1.37 11.16
C ILE A 101 3.33 0.20 11.49
N GLY A 102 3.08 -0.50 12.60
CA GLY A 102 3.94 -1.58 13.08
C GLY A 102 4.16 -2.71 12.05
N PRO A 103 3.10 -3.23 11.40
CA PRO A 103 3.24 -4.19 10.31
C PRO A 103 4.06 -3.65 9.13
N LEU A 104 3.86 -2.39 8.73
CA LEU A 104 4.58 -1.79 7.61
C LEU A 104 6.07 -1.60 7.93
N GLU A 105 6.42 -1.20 9.15
CA GLU A 105 7.81 -1.14 9.61
C GLU A 105 8.49 -2.50 9.60
N HIS A 106 7.80 -3.53 10.11
CA HIS A 106 8.32 -4.88 10.10
C HIS A 106 8.57 -5.38 8.67
N GLU A 107 7.68 -5.06 7.74
CA GLU A 107 7.84 -5.42 6.34
C GLU A 107 9.01 -4.68 5.68
N VAL A 108 9.15 -3.37 5.92
CA VAL A 108 10.31 -2.60 5.43
C VAL A 108 11.62 -3.19 5.98
N ALA A 109 11.67 -3.52 7.27
CA ALA A 109 12.85 -4.13 7.88
C ALA A 109 13.19 -5.49 7.24
N ARG A 110 12.17 -6.33 7.01
CA ARG A 110 12.32 -7.62 6.33
C ARG A 110 12.85 -7.46 4.90
N LEU A 111 12.32 -6.51 4.13
CA LEU A 111 12.77 -6.27 2.75
C LEU A 111 14.24 -5.83 2.71
N ILE A 112 14.67 -5.01 3.67
CA ILE A 112 16.09 -4.63 3.83
C ILE A 112 16.96 -5.85 4.12
N GLU A 113 16.53 -6.73 5.04
CA GLU A 113 17.29 -7.92 5.43
C GLU A 113 17.42 -8.95 4.30
N ILE A 114 16.32 -9.18 3.58
CA ILE A 114 16.27 -10.15 2.49
C ILE A 114 16.98 -9.58 1.24
N GLY A 115 16.97 -8.26 1.06
CA GLY A 115 17.61 -7.57 -0.06
C GLY A 115 16.97 -7.91 -1.41
N VAL A 116 15.72 -8.35 -1.42
CA VAL A 116 14.99 -8.73 -2.62
C VAL A 116 14.01 -7.63 -3.00
N ASP A 117 13.98 -7.30 -4.28
CA ASP A 117 13.02 -6.37 -4.85
C ASP A 117 11.59 -6.97 -4.78
N PRO A 118 10.68 -6.39 -3.97
CA PRO A 118 9.32 -6.90 -3.82
C PRO A 118 8.54 -6.90 -5.16
N ARG A 119 8.93 -6.04 -6.10
CA ARG A 119 8.29 -5.97 -7.41
C ARG A 119 8.75 -7.11 -8.30
N ALA A 120 10.03 -7.45 -8.27
CA ALA A 120 10.55 -8.62 -8.98
C ALA A 120 9.87 -9.90 -8.50
N GLU A 121 9.65 -10.05 -7.19
CA GLU A 121 8.91 -11.17 -6.62
C GLU A 121 7.44 -11.20 -7.09
N ALA A 122 6.75 -10.06 -7.03
CA ALA A 122 5.37 -9.95 -7.49
C ALA A 122 5.23 -10.33 -8.98
N ARG A 123 6.14 -9.86 -9.84
CA ARG A 123 6.19 -10.23 -11.26
C ARG A 123 6.41 -11.73 -11.44
N ALA A 124 7.39 -12.30 -10.74
CA ALA A 124 7.70 -13.72 -10.81
C ALA A 124 6.52 -14.59 -10.33
N MET A 125 5.83 -14.18 -9.27
CA MET A 125 4.64 -14.85 -8.76
C MET A 125 3.50 -14.82 -9.80
N MET A 126 3.23 -13.67 -10.40
CA MET A 126 2.18 -13.52 -11.41
C MET A 126 2.50 -14.32 -12.68
N ALA A 127 3.75 -14.35 -13.12
CA ALA A 127 4.19 -15.18 -14.24
C ALA A 127 3.95 -16.68 -13.97
N ARG A 128 4.30 -17.16 -12.77
CA ARG A 128 4.03 -18.55 -12.34
C ARG A 128 2.53 -18.87 -12.33
N LEU A 129 1.70 -17.94 -11.86
CA LEU A 129 0.24 -18.12 -11.86
C LEU A 129 -0.34 -18.18 -13.27
N LYS A 130 0.13 -17.32 -14.18
CA LYS A 130 -0.25 -17.33 -15.60
C LYS A 130 0.10 -18.68 -16.25
N GLN A 131 1.34 -19.14 -16.07
CA GLN A 131 1.79 -20.43 -16.60
C GLN A 131 0.93 -21.60 -16.07
N LYS A 132 0.61 -21.62 -14.78
CA LYS A 132 -0.28 -22.64 -14.18
C LYS A 132 -1.68 -22.62 -14.79
N ARG A 133 -2.24 -21.44 -15.08
CA ARG A 133 -3.57 -21.29 -15.72
C ARG A 133 -3.55 -21.80 -17.16
N GLU A 134 -2.50 -21.49 -17.91
CA GLU A 134 -2.33 -21.97 -19.29
C GLU A 134 -2.13 -23.49 -19.33
N ALA A 135 -1.32 -24.05 -18.43
CA ALA A 135 -1.16 -25.49 -18.28
C ALA A 135 -2.50 -26.18 -17.95
N ALA A 136 -3.28 -25.65 -17.01
CA ALA A 136 -4.60 -26.17 -16.67
C ALA A 136 -5.61 -26.07 -17.84
N LYS A 137 -5.51 -25.03 -18.66
CA LYS A 137 -6.31 -24.89 -19.88
C LYS A 137 -5.90 -25.92 -20.93
N ALA A 138 -4.60 -26.12 -21.15
CA ALA A 138 -4.08 -27.13 -22.07
C ALA A 138 -4.44 -28.56 -21.64
N GLU A 139 -4.49 -28.83 -20.32
CA GLU A 139 -4.98 -30.09 -19.78
C GLU A 139 -6.49 -30.31 -20.05
N ARG A 140 -7.31 -29.25 -19.97
CA ARG A 140 -8.75 -29.32 -20.30
C ARG A 140 -9.03 -29.49 -21.79
N GLU A 141 -8.18 -28.92 -22.64
CA GLU A 141 -8.30 -28.98 -24.10
C GLU A 141 -7.58 -30.21 -24.69
N MET A 142 -6.98 -31.06 -23.84
CA MET A 142 -6.33 -32.29 -24.28
C MET A 142 -7.38 -33.27 -24.82
N PRO A 143 -7.22 -33.80 -26.05
CA PRO A 143 -8.22 -34.65 -26.67
C PRO A 143 -8.46 -35.91 -25.82
N LEU A 144 -9.73 -36.25 -25.60
CA LEU A 144 -10.20 -37.42 -24.82
C LEU A 144 -9.55 -38.75 -25.23
N SER A 145 -9.01 -38.84 -26.46
CA SER A 145 -8.25 -40.00 -26.94
C SER A 145 -6.91 -40.23 -26.21
N LYS A 146 -6.33 -39.21 -25.55
CA LYS A 146 -5.13 -39.35 -24.70
C LYS A 146 -5.46 -39.51 -23.21
N VAL A 147 -6.65 -39.10 -22.78
CA VAL A 147 -7.12 -39.25 -21.38
C VAL A 147 -7.47 -40.72 -21.05
N GLY A 148 -7.79 -41.52 -22.06
CA GLY A 148 -8.10 -42.95 -21.92
C GLY A 148 -6.97 -43.82 -21.35
N SER A 149 -5.71 -43.37 -21.38
CA SER A 149 -4.57 -44.10 -20.83
C SER A 149 -4.25 -43.77 -19.36
N LEU A 150 -4.86 -42.73 -18.78
CA LEU A 150 -4.68 -42.36 -17.36
C LEU A 150 -5.75 -42.98 -16.45
N ARG A 151 -6.86 -43.46 -17.01
CA ARG A 151 -7.96 -44.06 -16.24
C ARG A 151 -7.62 -45.44 -15.65
N SER A 152 -6.54 -46.08 -16.10
CA SER A 152 -6.03 -47.34 -15.52
C SER A 152 -4.95 -47.15 -14.45
N HIS A 153 -4.62 -45.91 -14.07
CA HIS A 153 -3.55 -45.60 -13.11
C HIS A 153 -4.00 -44.79 -11.89
N TYR A 154 -5.29 -44.49 -11.74
CA TYR A 154 -5.83 -43.82 -10.57
C TYR A 154 -6.88 -44.71 -9.89
N GLU A 155 -6.41 -45.66 -9.09
CA GLU A 155 -7.27 -46.38 -8.15
C GLU A 155 -7.24 -45.77 -6.73
N ASP A 156 -6.38 -44.79 -6.44
CA ASP A 156 -6.36 -44.11 -5.12
C ASP A 156 -6.87 -42.67 -5.21
N GLU A 157 -8.19 -42.51 -5.21
CA GLU A 157 -8.86 -41.21 -5.09
C GLU A 157 -8.45 -40.46 -3.80
N ASP A 158 -8.18 -41.18 -2.72
CA ASP A 158 -7.80 -40.62 -1.42
C ASP A 158 -6.44 -39.89 -1.45
N ALA A 159 -5.44 -40.46 -2.12
CA ALA A 159 -4.12 -39.84 -2.28
C ALA A 159 -4.17 -38.56 -3.12
N LEU A 160 -5.14 -38.48 -4.04
CA LEU A 160 -5.39 -37.31 -4.88
C LEU A 160 -6.06 -36.20 -4.07
N LEU A 161 -7.04 -36.54 -3.23
CA LEU A 161 -7.69 -35.62 -2.30
C LEU A 161 -6.72 -35.05 -1.27
N GLU A 162 -5.79 -35.86 -0.75
CA GLU A 162 -4.78 -35.42 0.21
C GLU A 162 -3.77 -34.43 -0.42
N ARG A 163 -3.35 -34.68 -1.66
CA ARG A 163 -2.52 -33.75 -2.44
C ARG A 163 -3.24 -32.44 -2.78
N LEU A 164 -4.55 -32.47 -2.99
CA LEU A 164 -5.35 -31.27 -3.24
C LEU A 164 -5.55 -30.45 -1.97
N LYS A 165 -5.79 -31.09 -0.81
CA LYS A 165 -5.84 -30.41 0.50
C LYS A 165 -4.53 -29.69 0.82
N LYS A 166 -3.39 -30.39 0.67
CA LYS A 166 -2.05 -29.82 0.92
C LYS A 166 -1.72 -28.65 -0.01
N ARG A 167 -2.17 -28.70 -1.27
CA ARG A 167 -2.02 -27.58 -2.22
C ARG A 167 -2.89 -26.38 -1.86
N ARG A 168 -4.06 -26.62 -1.28
CA ARG A 168 -4.97 -25.56 -0.81
C ARG A 168 -4.39 -24.83 0.40
N GLU A 169 -3.86 -25.59 1.37
CA GLU A 169 -3.14 -25.02 2.53
C GLU A 169 -1.91 -24.18 2.09
N GLN A 170 -1.17 -24.64 1.09
CA GLN A 170 -0.04 -23.87 0.54
C GLN A 170 -0.47 -22.62 -0.25
N SER A 171 -1.65 -22.61 -0.88
CA SER A 171 -2.18 -21.41 -1.52
C SER A 171 -2.71 -20.40 -0.50
N ASP A 172 -3.30 -20.88 0.60
CA ASP A 172 -3.86 -20.03 1.65
C ASP A 172 -2.76 -19.24 2.37
N VAL A 173 -1.55 -19.81 2.53
CA VAL A 173 -0.37 -19.10 3.05
C VAL A 173 0.07 -17.95 2.13
N ALA A 174 0.07 -18.16 0.81
CA ALA A 174 0.46 -17.13 -0.16
C ALA A 174 -0.60 -16.04 -0.36
N ILE A 175 -1.88 -16.38 -0.15
CA ILE A 175 -3.00 -15.43 -0.17
C ILE A 175 -3.00 -14.58 1.11
N SER A 176 -2.56 -15.11 2.26
CA SER A 176 -2.48 -14.34 3.51
C SER A 176 -1.56 -13.11 3.43
N GLY A 177 -0.49 -13.16 2.63
CA GLY A 177 0.38 -11.99 2.38
C GLY A 177 -0.31 -10.88 1.55
N ILE A 178 -1.17 -11.27 0.61
CA ILE A 178 -1.95 -10.33 -0.22
C ILE A 178 -3.17 -9.80 0.55
N GLU A 179 -3.80 -10.64 1.36
CA GLU A 179 -4.87 -10.24 2.28
C GLU A 179 -4.36 -9.33 3.40
N SER A 180 -3.09 -9.44 3.81
CA SER A 180 -2.48 -8.51 4.78
C SER A 180 -2.43 -7.08 4.23
N VAL A 181 -2.08 -6.91 2.95
CA VAL A 181 -2.11 -5.60 2.28
C VAL A 181 -3.54 -5.09 2.16
N ARG A 182 -4.52 -5.95 1.86
CA ARG A 182 -5.93 -5.56 1.81
C ARG A 182 -6.49 -5.21 3.20
N LEU A 183 -6.19 -5.99 4.24
CA LEU A 183 -6.59 -5.76 5.63
C LEU A 183 -5.96 -4.51 6.24
N LEU A 184 -4.75 -4.12 5.79
CA LEU A 184 -4.14 -2.84 6.18
C LEU A 184 -4.94 -1.62 5.69
N PHE A 185 -5.80 -1.75 4.67
CA PHE A 185 -6.56 -0.62 4.11
C PHE A 185 -8.09 -0.78 4.21
N ASP A 186 -8.63 -1.99 4.30
CA ASP A 186 -10.07 -2.24 4.51
C ASP A 186 -10.55 -1.87 5.94
N THR A 187 -9.64 -1.71 6.93
CA THR A 187 -10.02 -1.21 8.27
C THR A 187 -10.29 0.29 8.33
N SER A 188 -10.09 1.03 7.22
CA SER A 188 -10.41 2.45 7.14
C SER A 188 -11.91 2.74 7.32
N ASP A 189 -12.79 1.78 7.04
CA ASP A 189 -14.24 1.95 7.23
C ASP A 189 -14.69 1.62 8.67
N GLN A 190 -13.87 0.95 9.49
CA GLN A 190 -14.20 0.57 10.86
C GLN A 190 -13.59 1.48 11.94
N ALA A 191 -12.80 2.49 11.55
CA ALA A 191 -12.33 3.54 12.45
C ALA A 191 -13.20 4.81 12.41
N ALA A 192 -14.32 4.79 11.67
CA ALA A 192 -15.27 5.90 11.59
C ALA A 192 -16.15 6.07 12.86
N ASP A 193 -15.98 5.20 13.87
CA ASP A 193 -16.61 5.31 15.19
C ASP A 193 -15.63 5.82 16.28
N CYS A 194 -14.48 6.36 15.90
CA CYS A 194 -13.67 7.15 16.83
C CYS A 194 -14.31 8.55 16.90
N ASP A 195 -14.95 8.85 18.03
CA ASP A 195 -15.46 10.18 18.40
C ASP A 195 -14.35 11.26 18.25
N ASP A 196 -14.18 11.81 17.04
CA ASP A 196 -13.35 13.00 16.75
C ASP A 196 -14.09 14.29 17.15
N ASP A 197 -14.71 14.28 18.34
CA ASP A 197 -15.10 15.45 19.12
C ASP A 197 -13.99 15.83 20.12
N GLN A 198 -12.74 15.43 19.86
CA GLN A 198 -11.61 16.09 20.49
C GLN A 198 -11.40 17.42 19.77
N ASP A 199 -12.03 18.45 20.33
CA ASP A 199 -11.52 19.80 20.33
C ASP A 199 -10.01 19.74 20.62
N TYR A 200 -9.20 19.63 19.56
CA TYR A 200 -7.80 20.04 19.58
C TYR A 200 -7.83 21.56 19.77
N GLU A 201 -8.14 21.98 21.00
CA GLU A 201 -7.72 23.29 21.48
C GLU A 201 -6.21 23.36 21.28
N ASP A 202 -5.76 24.50 20.77
CA ASP A 202 -4.36 24.86 20.61
C ASP A 202 -3.59 24.65 21.93
N ASP A 203 -3.07 23.45 22.16
CA ASP A 203 -1.97 23.22 23.12
C ASP A 203 -0.67 23.74 22.48
N ALA A 204 -0.64 25.03 22.18
CA ALA A 204 0.56 25.76 21.78
C ALA A 204 1.52 26.00 22.97
N ASP A 205 1.13 25.61 24.19
CA ASP A 205 1.81 25.96 25.44
C ASP A 205 2.52 24.80 26.15
N ASN A 206 2.55 23.59 25.58
CA ASN A 206 3.28 22.46 26.16
C ASN A 206 4.52 22.09 25.33
N LEU A 207 5.46 23.03 25.23
CA LEU A 207 6.83 22.78 24.81
C LEU A 207 7.57 22.05 25.95
N ASP A 208 7.43 20.73 26.02
CA ASP A 208 8.43 19.91 26.69
C ASP A 208 9.66 19.82 25.76
N GLU A 209 10.78 20.29 26.28
CA GLU A 209 12.02 20.69 25.60
C GLU A 209 12.91 19.52 25.15
N THR A 210 12.39 18.28 25.00
CA THR A 210 13.26 17.11 24.75
C THR A 210 12.79 16.10 23.71
N GLY A 211 11.72 16.37 22.97
CA GLY A 211 11.31 15.51 21.85
C GLY A 211 11.83 16.03 20.51
N ASP A 212 12.74 15.29 19.89
CA ASP A 212 13.16 15.47 18.49
C ASP A 212 11.99 15.07 17.57
N TYR A 213 10.91 15.85 17.58
CA TYR A 213 9.71 15.56 16.80
C TYR A 213 10.00 15.89 15.33
N ALA A 214 10.02 14.85 14.50
CA ALA A 214 10.12 15.01 13.05
C ALA A 214 9.00 15.94 12.56
N LEU A 215 9.39 17.13 12.10
CA LEU A 215 8.43 18.11 11.57
C LEU A 215 7.72 17.50 10.35
N PRO A 216 6.40 17.76 10.17
CA PRO A 216 5.70 17.37 8.97
C PRO A 216 6.40 17.98 7.74
N LEU A 217 6.43 17.24 6.63
CA LEU A 217 7.08 17.68 5.39
C LEU A 217 6.59 19.08 5.03
N GLN A 218 7.53 20.00 4.85
CA GLN A 218 7.23 21.32 4.33
C GLN A 218 6.80 21.17 2.86
N PRO A 219 6.02 22.12 2.31
CA PRO A 219 5.63 22.09 0.90
C PRO A 219 6.82 22.03 -0.06
N GLU A 220 7.96 22.56 0.37
CA GLU A 220 9.23 22.54 -0.36
C GLU A 220 9.78 21.12 -0.50
N ASP A 221 9.72 20.33 0.59
CA ASP A 221 10.14 18.93 0.62
C ASP A 221 9.26 18.06 -0.28
N LEU A 222 7.97 18.40 -0.44
CA LEU A 222 7.04 17.69 -1.34
C LEU A 222 7.44 17.85 -2.82
N SER A 223 8.03 18.99 -3.18
CA SER A 223 8.47 19.27 -4.55
C SER A 223 9.72 18.46 -4.92
N GLU A 224 10.66 18.32 -4.00
CA GLU A 224 11.81 17.42 -4.13
C GLU A 224 11.34 15.96 -4.17
N PHE A 225 10.36 15.60 -3.34
CA PHE A 225 9.73 14.28 -3.35
C PHE A 225 9.14 13.93 -4.73
N SER A 226 8.42 14.87 -5.33
CA SER A 226 7.82 14.70 -6.65
C SER A 226 8.89 14.48 -7.72
N ALA A 227 9.96 15.28 -7.71
CA ALA A 227 11.05 15.16 -8.67
C ALA A 227 11.77 13.82 -8.57
N GLU A 228 11.97 13.29 -7.35
CA GLU A 228 12.59 11.99 -7.16
C GLU A 228 11.75 10.83 -7.68
N PHE A 229 10.42 10.88 -7.56
CA PHE A 229 9.53 9.88 -8.17
C PHE A 229 9.50 9.97 -9.70
N GLU A 230 9.76 11.16 -10.26
CA GLU A 230 9.93 11.34 -11.70
C GLU A 230 11.25 10.75 -12.21
N MET A 231 12.33 10.90 -11.43
CA MET A 231 13.69 10.42 -11.73
C MET A 231 13.97 8.96 -11.36
N ILE A 232 12.95 8.17 -11.01
CA ILE A 232 13.13 6.72 -10.86
C ILE A 232 13.44 6.16 -12.25
N ASP A 233 14.74 6.02 -12.52
CA ASP A 233 15.29 5.29 -13.65
C ASP A 233 14.83 3.85 -13.50
N PHE A 234 13.81 3.53 -14.28
CA PHE A 234 13.29 2.19 -14.39
C PHE A 234 14.22 1.51 -15.37
N ASP A 235 15.25 0.84 -14.85
CA ASP A 235 16.14 0.00 -15.63
C ASP A 235 15.28 -1.10 -16.29
N GLY A 236 14.74 -0.74 -17.45
CA GLY A 236 14.20 -1.67 -18.41
C GLY A 236 15.40 -2.40 -19.00
N GLU A 237 15.82 -3.47 -18.34
CA GLU A 237 16.38 -4.61 -19.05
C GLU A 237 15.23 -5.18 -19.91
N ASP A 238 14.98 -4.54 -21.04
CA ASP A 238 14.32 -5.13 -22.20
C ASP A 238 15.38 -6.02 -22.89
N ASP A 239 15.40 -7.31 -22.56
CA ASP A 239 16.03 -8.39 -23.34
C ASP A 239 15.00 -9.50 -23.64
#